data_AF-A0A0F6YM16-F1
#
_entry.id   AF-A0A0F6YM16-F1
#
_cell.length_a   1.000
_cell.length_b   1.000
_cell.length_c   1.000
_cell.angle_alpha   90.00
_cell.angle_beta   90.00
_cell.angle_gamma   90.00
#
_symmetry.space_group_name_H-M   'P 1'
#
loop_
_entity.id
_entity.type
_entity.pdbx_description
1 polymer ?
#
loop_
_entity_poly.entity_id
_entity_poly.type
_entity_poly.pdbx_seq_one_letter_code
_entity_poly.pdbx_strand_id
1 'polypeptide(L)'
;MSERAYAAMIRGALDEAALVVSQPARTAIDHAWSLALRAAGALLDPDAFEAPSVDEIARHRTTPLDARAIAALACAHLARRAVLGFARRELDAITSLHAALAHDLPDASEPRLWLALGHAWSAWLRGDLEDDDASLATIERLAREAGSAPVVIDAGTLRALRAESRGDVTSMLAHARRASRMARTEALPAHEHLAHLVLARARRSARHPHLALRILGALDRFVAEPCRPWVRWERLLAGDTEALEGLRPAPDATCAERGAAALASVLRAATAGDEPALERAAHALFDAVGPIAFAAREARHVLVALDARVDARAEEPELAAWCSGATIAAPASIHGLCMRIDAESRDAAEAIVLAAPDAAPRRVLGAAGALVARHPRVHLRKTLRRRGRVETLVAVLACAGPEGLTDPECFARTYEMPYDAIAHRGVFEVLVTRARLYLEGAGEIVRGQGVIALRLRAAIAVPDPRCAAPIHDAVLRVLAHDGRVTASDAAKRVGLSLRAVQQALRSLAEDGVCVGEKEGRQIVYAVEDTTFSEPTYLLARRS
;
A
#
# COMPACT_ATOMS: atom_id res chain seq x y z
N MET A 1 -24.39 30.43 -15.54
CA MET A 1 -22.96 30.78 -15.33
C MET A 1 -22.32 29.82 -14.33
N SER A 2 -22.89 29.68 -13.14
CA SER A 2 -22.34 28.82 -12.07
C SER A 2 -22.26 27.33 -12.43
N GLU A 3 -23.26 26.78 -13.12
CA GLU A 3 -23.22 25.38 -13.61
C GLU A 3 -22.05 25.15 -14.59
N ARG A 4 -21.83 26.09 -15.52
CA ARG A 4 -20.69 26.03 -16.45
C ARG A 4 -19.36 26.13 -15.70
N ALA A 5 -19.28 27.04 -14.73
CA ALA A 5 -18.09 27.17 -13.88
C ALA A 5 -17.83 25.89 -13.06
N TYR A 6 -18.89 25.21 -12.60
CA TYR A 6 -18.77 23.93 -11.92
C TYR A 6 -18.29 22.82 -12.86
N ALA A 7 -18.86 22.73 -14.06
CA ALA A 7 -18.42 21.79 -15.09
C ALA A 7 -16.94 22.02 -15.51
N ALA A 8 -16.49 23.28 -15.54
CA ALA A 8 -15.10 23.65 -15.79
C ALA A 8 -14.20 23.28 -14.59
N MET A 9 -14.63 23.57 -13.36
CA MET A 9 -13.93 23.25 -12.11
C MET A 9 -13.66 21.75 -11.97
N ILE A 10 -14.66 20.89 -12.19
CA ILE A 10 -14.48 19.43 -12.08
C ILE A 10 -13.51 18.87 -13.14
N ARG A 11 -13.26 19.62 -14.21
CA ARG A 11 -12.26 19.34 -15.26
C ARG A 11 -10.90 20.03 -15.00
N GLY A 12 -10.75 20.70 -13.87
CA GLY A 12 -9.49 21.34 -13.44
C GLY A 12 -9.31 22.80 -13.87
N ALA A 13 -10.30 23.43 -14.51
CA ALA A 13 -10.25 24.85 -14.86
C ALA A 13 -10.73 25.72 -13.69
N LEU A 14 -9.80 26.15 -12.83
CA LEU A 14 -10.09 26.80 -11.55
C LEU A 14 -10.50 28.29 -11.70
N ASP A 15 -10.03 28.98 -12.73
CA ASP A 15 -10.16 30.44 -12.85
C ASP A 15 -11.63 30.92 -12.96
N GLU A 16 -12.45 30.23 -13.77
CA GLU A 16 -13.87 30.57 -13.91
C GLU A 16 -14.63 30.40 -12.59
N ALA A 17 -14.24 29.40 -11.80
CA ALA A 17 -14.88 29.10 -10.54
C ALA A 17 -14.47 30.07 -9.42
N ALA A 18 -13.21 30.51 -9.38
CA ALA A 18 -12.75 31.53 -8.45
C ALA A 18 -13.56 32.84 -8.63
N LEU A 19 -13.83 33.23 -9.88
CA LEU A 19 -14.67 34.39 -10.18
C LEU A 19 -16.09 34.23 -9.61
N VAL A 20 -16.73 33.08 -9.81
CA VAL A 20 -18.10 32.83 -9.30
C VAL A 20 -18.12 32.80 -7.77
N VAL A 21 -17.14 32.16 -7.12
CA VAL A 21 -17.06 32.07 -5.65
C VAL A 21 -16.85 33.46 -5.01
N SER A 22 -16.15 34.37 -5.68
CA SER A 22 -15.91 35.74 -5.19
C SER A 22 -17.14 36.65 -5.22
N GLN A 23 -18.18 36.29 -5.97
CA GLN A 23 -19.39 37.11 -6.10
C GLN A 23 -20.35 36.86 -4.93
N PRO A 24 -20.97 37.91 -4.35
CA PRO A 24 -21.96 37.73 -3.30
C PRO A 24 -23.18 36.98 -3.85
N ALA A 25 -23.55 35.89 -3.19
CA ALA A 25 -24.73 35.10 -3.56
C ALA A 25 -26.01 35.93 -3.41
N ARG A 26 -26.82 36.01 -4.46
CA ARG A 26 -28.07 36.79 -4.47
C ARG A 26 -29.31 35.93 -4.23
N THR A 27 -29.20 34.63 -4.49
CA THR A 27 -30.28 33.66 -4.35
C THR A 27 -29.80 32.40 -3.61
N ALA A 28 -30.74 31.58 -3.15
CA ALA A 28 -30.41 30.27 -2.58
C ALA A 28 -29.66 29.37 -3.58
N ILE A 29 -30.03 29.44 -4.87
CA ILE A 29 -29.36 28.69 -5.94
C ILE A 29 -27.91 29.16 -6.12
N ASP A 30 -27.67 30.48 -6.15
CA ASP A 30 -26.30 31.02 -6.26
C ASP A 30 -25.44 30.59 -5.07
N HIS A 31 -26.02 30.63 -3.86
CA HIS A 31 -25.33 30.19 -2.66
C HIS A 31 -25.02 28.69 -2.70
N ALA A 32 -25.97 27.84 -3.13
CA ALA A 32 -25.75 26.41 -3.28
C ALA A 32 -24.63 26.10 -4.29
N TRP A 33 -24.59 26.80 -5.42
CA TRP A 33 -23.50 26.66 -6.40
C TRP A 33 -22.15 27.10 -5.83
N SER A 34 -22.11 28.20 -5.06
CA SER A 34 -20.88 28.63 -4.38
C SER A 34 -20.36 27.55 -3.43
N LEU A 35 -21.24 26.90 -2.66
CA LEU A 35 -20.85 25.78 -1.78
C LEU A 35 -20.31 24.58 -2.59
N ALA A 36 -20.97 24.19 -3.69
CA ALA A 36 -20.50 23.10 -4.54
C ALA A 36 -19.13 23.39 -5.17
N LEU A 37 -18.93 24.63 -5.66
CA LEU A 37 -17.66 25.10 -6.22
C LEU A 37 -16.54 25.14 -5.17
N ARG A 38 -16.81 25.66 -3.97
CA ARG A 38 -15.86 25.66 -2.85
C ARG A 38 -15.46 24.23 -2.45
N ALA A 39 -16.42 23.32 -2.36
CA ALA A 39 -16.15 21.92 -2.00
C ALA A 39 -15.34 21.19 -3.09
N ALA A 40 -15.66 21.41 -4.37
CA ALA A 40 -14.90 20.85 -5.49
C ALA A 40 -13.50 21.45 -5.59
N GLY A 41 -13.38 22.78 -5.45
CA GLY A 41 -12.11 23.51 -5.47
C GLY A 41 -11.18 23.06 -4.35
N ALA A 42 -11.69 22.88 -3.13
CA ALA A 42 -10.90 22.45 -1.98
C ALA A 42 -10.33 21.02 -2.10
N LEU A 43 -10.83 20.21 -3.05
CA LEU A 43 -10.23 18.91 -3.40
C LEU A 43 -9.04 19.04 -4.36
N LEU A 44 -8.97 20.13 -5.12
CA LEU A 44 -7.97 20.35 -6.17
C LEU A 44 -6.89 21.35 -5.75
N ASP A 45 -7.29 22.40 -5.05
CA ASP A 45 -6.45 23.52 -4.64
C ASP A 45 -6.97 24.08 -3.29
N PRO A 46 -6.64 23.41 -2.17
CA PRO A 46 -7.13 23.81 -0.84
C PRO A 46 -6.57 25.15 -0.36
N ASP A 47 -5.49 25.64 -0.98
CA ASP A 47 -4.93 26.97 -0.68
C ASP A 47 -5.76 28.08 -1.32
N ALA A 48 -6.37 27.82 -2.48
CA ALA A 48 -7.24 28.76 -3.18
C ALA A 48 -8.71 28.68 -2.74
N PHE A 49 -9.17 27.52 -2.25
CA PHE A 49 -10.58 27.28 -1.92
C PHE A 49 -10.76 26.71 -0.52
N GLU A 50 -11.48 27.45 0.32
CA GLU A 50 -11.92 26.97 1.63
C GLU A 50 -13.16 26.08 1.49
N ALA A 51 -13.06 24.83 1.94
CA ALA A 51 -14.17 23.89 1.96
C ALA A 51 -15.34 24.42 2.81
N PRO A 52 -16.59 24.32 2.33
CA PRO A 52 -17.74 24.70 3.15
C PRO A 52 -17.92 23.73 4.32
N SER A 53 -18.41 24.25 5.43
CA SER A 53 -18.81 23.46 6.59
C SER A 53 -20.12 22.72 6.35
N VAL A 54 -20.33 21.62 7.08
CA VAL A 54 -21.59 20.86 7.09
C VAL A 54 -22.76 21.75 7.51
N ASP A 55 -22.54 22.68 8.45
CA ASP A 55 -23.58 23.61 8.93
C ASP A 55 -23.99 24.65 7.88
N GLU A 56 -23.04 25.16 7.08
CA GLU A 56 -23.36 26.05 5.96
C GLU A 56 -24.25 25.35 4.93
N ILE A 57 -23.94 24.10 4.60
CA ILE A 57 -24.72 23.29 3.67
C ILE A 57 -26.11 22.95 4.25
N ALA A 58 -26.18 22.64 5.56
CA ALA A 58 -27.43 22.27 6.23
C ALA A 58 -28.52 23.35 6.18
N ARG A 59 -28.15 24.62 6.00
CA ARG A 59 -29.10 25.74 5.80
C ARG A 59 -29.98 25.56 4.56
N HIS A 60 -29.55 24.74 3.59
CA HIS A 60 -30.33 24.48 2.37
C HIS A 60 -31.46 23.45 2.55
N ARG A 61 -31.59 22.79 3.70
CA ARG A 61 -32.65 21.77 3.93
C ARG A 61 -34.08 22.29 3.70
N THR A 62 -34.31 23.57 3.95
CA THR A 62 -35.62 24.23 3.81
C THR A 62 -35.72 25.09 2.55
N THR A 63 -34.73 25.03 1.65
CA THR A 63 -34.72 25.81 0.41
C THR A 63 -35.41 25.06 -0.73
N PRO A 64 -35.71 25.73 -1.88
CA PRO A 64 -36.30 25.08 -3.03
C PRO A 64 -35.51 23.85 -3.51
N LEU A 65 -36.21 22.91 -4.17
CA LEU A 65 -35.66 21.61 -4.57
C LEU A 65 -34.37 21.73 -5.39
N ASP A 66 -34.30 22.69 -6.32
CA ASP A 66 -33.12 22.90 -7.15
C ASP A 66 -31.89 23.32 -6.33
N ALA A 67 -32.07 24.22 -5.35
CA ALA A 67 -30.99 24.64 -4.46
C ALA A 67 -30.51 23.49 -3.57
N ARG A 68 -31.44 22.67 -3.06
CA ARG A 68 -31.12 21.44 -2.33
C ARG A 68 -30.33 20.44 -3.17
N ALA A 69 -30.72 20.22 -4.42
CA ALA A 69 -30.04 19.31 -5.34
C ALA A 69 -28.60 19.76 -5.62
N ILE A 70 -28.38 21.07 -5.78
CA ILE A 70 -27.04 21.64 -5.96
C ILE A 70 -26.22 21.55 -4.66
N ALA A 71 -26.82 21.87 -3.51
CA ALA A 71 -26.16 21.76 -2.21
C ALA A 71 -25.73 20.31 -1.90
N ALA A 72 -26.48 19.32 -2.39
CA ALA A 72 -26.14 17.91 -2.29
C ALA A 72 -24.85 17.54 -3.07
N LEU A 73 -24.52 18.25 -4.16
CA LEU A 73 -23.24 18.09 -4.85
C LEU A 73 -22.06 18.50 -3.96
N ALA A 74 -22.22 19.53 -3.13
CA ALA A 74 -21.20 19.90 -2.14
C ALA A 74 -20.94 18.76 -1.15
N CYS A 75 -22.00 18.07 -0.69
CA CYS A 75 -21.86 16.88 0.14
C CYS A 75 -21.08 15.76 -0.57
N ALA A 76 -21.29 15.54 -1.87
CA ALA A 76 -20.54 14.52 -2.62
C ALA A 76 -19.03 14.80 -2.64
N HIS A 77 -18.62 16.06 -2.83
CA HIS A 77 -17.20 16.46 -2.78
C HIS A 77 -16.61 16.35 -1.38
N LEU A 78 -17.34 16.79 -0.35
CA LEU A 78 -16.89 16.64 1.05
C LEU A 78 -16.79 15.16 1.45
N ALA A 79 -17.70 14.31 0.99
CA ALA A 79 -17.64 12.87 1.23
C ALA A 79 -16.33 12.27 0.67
N ARG A 80 -15.93 12.66 -0.56
CA ARG A 80 -14.64 12.23 -1.12
C ARG A 80 -13.45 12.72 -0.28
N ARG A 81 -13.47 13.98 0.17
CA ARG A 81 -12.44 14.52 1.07
C ARG A 81 -12.34 13.70 2.36
N ALA A 82 -13.49 13.36 2.96
CA ALA A 82 -13.55 12.53 4.16
C ALA A 82 -13.01 11.11 3.92
N VAL A 83 -13.31 10.49 2.77
CA VAL A 83 -12.73 9.19 2.38
C VAL A 83 -11.20 9.29 2.28
N LEU A 84 -10.66 10.29 1.58
CA LEU A 84 -9.21 10.48 1.42
C LEU A 84 -8.49 10.71 2.75
N GLY A 85 -9.13 11.41 3.69
CA GLY A 85 -8.60 11.68 5.04
C GLY A 85 -8.87 10.58 6.07
N PHE A 86 -9.52 9.48 5.69
CA PHE A 86 -10.01 8.44 6.59
C PHE A 86 -10.92 8.98 7.72
N ALA A 87 -11.70 10.01 7.44
CA ALA A 87 -12.57 10.71 8.39
C ALA A 87 -13.96 10.07 8.45
N ARG A 88 -14.05 8.82 8.92
CA ARG A 88 -15.31 8.04 8.91
C ARG A 88 -16.50 8.77 9.55
N ARG A 89 -16.31 9.36 10.73
CA ARG A 89 -17.39 10.10 11.44
C ARG A 89 -17.88 11.30 10.65
N GLU A 90 -16.97 12.00 9.97
CA GLU A 90 -17.31 13.13 9.11
C GLU A 90 -18.08 12.64 7.87
N LEU A 91 -17.64 11.54 7.25
CA LEU A 91 -18.36 10.91 6.14
C LEU A 91 -19.79 10.51 6.53
N ASP A 92 -19.99 9.92 7.71
CA ASP A 92 -21.32 9.55 8.20
C ASP A 92 -22.22 10.80 8.38
N ALA A 93 -21.67 11.89 8.94
CA ALA A 93 -22.38 13.14 9.11
C ALA A 93 -22.75 13.80 7.76
N ILE A 94 -21.81 13.83 6.82
CA ILE A 94 -22.01 14.34 5.45
C ILE A 94 -23.08 13.52 4.74
N THR A 95 -23.00 12.18 4.82
CA THR A 95 -23.96 11.27 4.18
C THR A 95 -25.36 11.43 4.76
N SER A 96 -25.47 11.63 6.08
CA SER A 96 -26.75 11.91 6.75
C SER A 96 -27.35 13.25 6.30
N LEU A 97 -26.53 14.30 6.15
CA LEU A 97 -26.98 15.57 5.61
C LEU A 97 -27.39 15.45 4.13
N HIS A 98 -26.61 14.72 3.33
CA HIS A 98 -26.91 14.47 1.93
C HIS A 98 -28.27 13.76 1.78
N ALA A 99 -28.55 12.74 2.61
CA ALA A 99 -29.84 12.08 2.63
C ALA A 99 -31.01 13.04 2.89
N ALA A 100 -30.83 13.99 3.81
CA ALA A 100 -31.85 15.01 4.10
C ALA A 100 -32.08 15.96 2.91
N LEU A 101 -31.03 16.36 2.21
CA LEU A 101 -31.13 17.23 1.02
C LEU A 101 -31.79 16.50 -0.17
N ALA A 102 -31.46 15.22 -0.34
CA ALA A 102 -31.89 14.40 -1.47
C ALA A 102 -33.23 13.69 -1.26
N HIS A 103 -33.88 13.82 -0.10
CA HIS A 103 -35.08 13.03 0.27
C HIS A 103 -36.22 13.04 -0.75
N ASP A 104 -36.44 14.17 -1.44
CA ASP A 104 -37.51 14.32 -2.44
C ASP A 104 -37.02 14.24 -3.88
N LEU A 105 -35.73 13.91 -4.09
CA LEU A 105 -35.15 13.79 -5.43
C LEU A 105 -35.42 12.38 -6.01
N PRO A 106 -35.62 12.26 -7.33
CA PRO A 106 -35.78 10.97 -8.00
C PRO A 106 -34.57 10.06 -7.77
N ASP A 107 -34.78 8.75 -7.59
CA ASP A 107 -33.71 7.79 -7.28
C ASP A 107 -32.58 7.74 -8.32
N ALA A 108 -32.91 7.96 -9.60
CA ALA A 108 -31.94 7.99 -10.69
C ALA A 108 -31.24 9.35 -10.88
N SER A 109 -31.53 10.35 -10.03
CA SER A 109 -30.86 11.64 -10.09
C SER A 109 -29.41 11.54 -9.60
N GLU A 110 -28.53 12.37 -10.16
CA GLU A 110 -27.11 12.37 -9.81
C GLU A 110 -26.84 12.53 -8.29
N PRO A 111 -27.52 13.44 -7.55
CA PRO A 111 -27.34 13.52 -6.10
C PRO A 111 -27.69 12.23 -5.35
N ARG A 112 -28.75 11.51 -5.76
CA ARG A 112 -29.11 10.22 -5.15
C ARG A 112 -28.06 9.15 -5.41
N LEU A 113 -27.48 9.13 -6.61
CA LEU A 113 -26.38 8.22 -6.94
C LEU A 113 -25.13 8.51 -6.09
N TRP A 114 -24.79 9.78 -5.89
CA TRP A 114 -23.72 10.17 -4.99
C TRP A 114 -23.99 9.81 -3.53
N LEU A 115 -25.23 9.95 -3.06
CA LEU A 115 -25.64 9.53 -1.72
C LEU A 115 -25.45 8.01 -1.54
N ALA A 116 -25.92 7.21 -2.49
CA ALA A 116 -25.76 5.75 -2.45
C ALA A 116 -24.27 5.35 -2.42
N LEU A 117 -23.45 6.03 -3.22
CA LEU A 117 -22.00 5.83 -3.21
C LEU A 117 -21.37 6.25 -1.86
N GLY A 118 -21.83 7.34 -1.23
CA GLY A 118 -21.40 7.76 0.11
C GLY A 118 -21.69 6.71 1.18
N HIS A 119 -22.86 6.08 1.14
CA HIS A 119 -23.18 4.93 2.01
C HIS A 119 -22.24 3.75 1.77
N ALA A 120 -21.97 3.43 0.50
CA ALA A 120 -21.08 2.33 0.14
C ALA A 120 -19.62 2.58 0.60
N TRP A 121 -19.14 3.83 0.51
CA TRP A 121 -17.84 4.24 1.06
C TRP A 121 -17.78 4.09 2.59
N SER A 122 -18.83 4.53 3.30
CA SER A 122 -18.90 4.38 4.77
C SER A 122 -18.87 2.90 5.18
N ALA A 123 -19.66 2.06 4.51
CA ALA A 123 -19.67 0.61 4.74
C ALA A 123 -18.27 -0.01 4.53
N TRP A 124 -17.59 0.34 3.44
CA TRP A 124 -16.22 -0.14 3.19
C TRP A 124 -15.22 0.31 4.27
N LEU A 125 -15.27 1.57 4.71
CA LEU A 125 -14.40 2.06 5.80
C LEU A 125 -14.64 1.32 7.13
N ARG A 126 -15.88 0.86 7.38
CA ARG A 126 -16.24 0.02 8.55
C ARG A 126 -15.81 -1.44 8.41
N GLY A 127 -15.52 -1.89 7.20
CA GLY A 127 -15.28 -3.32 6.92
C GLY A 127 -16.58 -4.11 6.72
N ASP A 128 -17.71 -3.42 6.52
CA ASP A 128 -18.99 -4.08 6.22
C ASP A 128 -18.97 -4.52 4.76
N LEU A 129 -18.67 -5.80 4.54
CA LEU A 129 -18.57 -6.42 3.20
C LEU A 129 -19.82 -7.23 2.82
N GLU A 130 -20.84 -7.26 3.67
CA GLU A 130 -22.11 -7.94 3.39
C GLU A 130 -22.74 -7.38 2.10
N ASP A 131 -23.33 -8.31 1.35
CA ASP A 131 -23.53 -8.33 -0.11
C ASP A 131 -23.96 -7.00 -0.77
N ASP A 132 -23.04 -6.35 -1.49
CA ASP A 132 -23.28 -5.02 -2.07
C ASP A 132 -22.54 -4.80 -3.42
N ASP A 133 -22.00 -5.88 -4.03
CA ASP A 133 -21.48 -5.80 -5.42
C ASP A 133 -22.62 -5.56 -6.42
N ALA A 134 -23.79 -6.15 -6.17
CA ALA A 134 -25.00 -5.90 -6.95
C ALA A 134 -25.47 -4.44 -6.86
N SER A 135 -25.32 -3.82 -5.68
CA SER A 135 -25.65 -2.42 -5.45
C SER A 135 -24.66 -1.48 -6.15
N LEU A 136 -23.34 -1.71 -6.04
CA LEU A 136 -22.36 -0.94 -6.81
C LEU A 136 -22.52 -1.11 -8.32
N ALA A 137 -22.86 -2.31 -8.79
CA ALA A 137 -23.20 -2.53 -10.20
C ALA A 137 -24.48 -1.79 -10.61
N THR A 138 -25.47 -1.67 -9.72
CA THR A 138 -26.70 -0.91 -9.94
C THR A 138 -26.43 0.59 -9.98
N ILE A 139 -25.65 1.13 -9.03
CA ILE A 139 -25.20 2.53 -9.02
C ILE A 139 -24.46 2.83 -10.32
N GLU A 140 -23.53 1.97 -10.72
CA GLU A 140 -22.75 2.13 -11.95
C GLU A 140 -23.64 2.12 -13.20
N ARG A 141 -24.62 1.22 -13.28
CA ARG A 141 -25.57 1.14 -14.40
C ARG A 141 -26.43 2.41 -14.48
N LEU A 142 -27.05 2.82 -13.38
CA LEU A 142 -27.88 4.02 -13.32
C LEU A 142 -27.07 5.28 -13.65
N ALA A 143 -25.83 5.37 -13.17
CA ALA A 143 -24.94 6.49 -13.48
C ALA A 143 -24.60 6.58 -14.97
N ARG A 144 -24.41 5.44 -15.66
CA ARG A 144 -24.23 5.43 -17.13
C ARG A 144 -25.50 5.87 -17.85
N GLU A 145 -26.67 5.40 -17.42
CA GLU A 145 -27.97 5.81 -17.97
C GLU A 145 -28.20 7.32 -17.79
N ALA A 146 -27.75 7.88 -16.66
CA ALA A 146 -27.80 9.31 -16.36
C ALA A 146 -26.65 10.14 -16.97
N GLY A 147 -25.68 9.50 -17.63
CA GLY A 147 -24.51 10.20 -18.20
C GLY A 147 -23.52 10.77 -17.18
N SER A 148 -23.55 10.34 -15.91
CA SER A 148 -22.62 10.80 -14.87
C SER A 148 -21.35 9.96 -14.84
N ALA A 149 -20.38 10.32 -15.68
CA ALA A 149 -19.04 9.72 -15.67
C ALA A 149 -18.34 9.77 -14.30
N PRO A 150 -18.39 10.88 -13.53
CA PRO A 150 -17.85 10.95 -12.17
C PRO A 150 -18.27 9.79 -11.25
N VAL A 151 -19.58 9.50 -11.18
CA VAL A 151 -20.11 8.42 -10.34
C VAL A 151 -19.67 7.04 -10.83
N VAL A 152 -19.64 6.82 -12.15
CA VAL A 152 -19.19 5.54 -12.73
C VAL A 152 -17.73 5.24 -12.35
N ILE A 153 -16.87 6.25 -12.37
CA ILE A 153 -15.45 6.10 -12.01
C ILE A 153 -15.28 5.76 -10.53
N ASP A 154 -15.95 6.49 -9.63
CA ASP A 154 -15.82 6.25 -8.20
C ASP A 154 -16.47 4.91 -7.78
N ALA A 155 -17.58 4.52 -8.40
CA ALA A 155 -18.17 3.19 -8.21
C ALA A 155 -17.20 2.09 -8.65
N GLY A 156 -16.55 2.23 -9.81
CA GLY A 156 -15.52 1.29 -10.28
C GLY A 156 -14.31 1.22 -9.35
N THR A 157 -13.91 2.36 -8.78
CA THR A 157 -12.84 2.44 -7.79
C THR A 157 -13.19 1.70 -6.50
N LEU A 158 -14.40 1.91 -5.96
CA LEU A 158 -14.86 1.22 -4.75
C LEU A 158 -15.05 -0.29 -4.97
N ARG A 159 -15.48 -0.72 -6.16
CA ARG A 159 -15.51 -2.14 -6.54
C ARG A 159 -14.11 -2.77 -6.49
N ALA A 160 -13.07 -2.06 -6.92
CA ALA A 160 -11.70 -2.55 -6.82
C ALA A 160 -11.29 -2.75 -5.35
N LEU A 161 -11.59 -1.79 -4.48
CA LEU A 161 -11.28 -1.86 -3.05
C LEU A 161 -12.07 -2.96 -2.32
N ARG A 162 -13.32 -3.23 -2.71
CA ARG A 162 -14.07 -4.36 -2.16
C ARG A 162 -13.55 -5.70 -2.64
N ALA A 163 -13.18 -5.82 -3.91
CA ALA A 163 -12.52 -7.01 -4.43
C ALA A 163 -11.20 -7.30 -3.69
N GLU A 164 -10.42 -6.25 -3.38
CA GLU A 164 -9.24 -6.36 -2.51
C GLU A 164 -9.59 -6.91 -1.13
N SER A 165 -10.60 -6.36 -0.45
CA SER A 165 -11.02 -6.82 0.87
C SER A 165 -11.44 -8.28 0.90
N ARG A 166 -11.92 -8.84 -0.23
CA ARG A 166 -12.28 -10.25 -0.40
C ARG A 166 -11.15 -11.14 -0.93
N GLY A 167 -9.96 -10.57 -1.21
CA GLY A 167 -8.83 -11.31 -1.77
C GLY A 167 -8.95 -11.65 -3.26
N ASP A 168 -9.91 -11.07 -4.00
CA ASP A 168 -10.06 -11.28 -5.45
C ASP A 168 -9.14 -10.32 -6.22
N VAL A 169 -7.89 -10.75 -6.38
CA VAL A 169 -6.83 -9.98 -7.06
C VAL A 169 -7.20 -9.68 -8.52
N THR A 170 -7.88 -10.61 -9.20
CA THR A 170 -8.22 -10.47 -10.63
C THR A 170 -9.24 -9.36 -10.83
N SER A 171 -10.36 -9.41 -10.09
CA SER A 171 -11.41 -8.38 -10.18
C SER A 171 -10.91 -7.02 -9.68
N MET A 172 -10.11 -7.02 -8.61
CA MET A 172 -9.48 -5.81 -8.08
C MET A 172 -8.67 -5.08 -9.16
N LEU A 173 -7.74 -5.76 -9.82
CA LEU A 173 -6.91 -5.16 -10.88
C LEU A 173 -7.74 -4.75 -12.10
N ALA A 174 -8.73 -5.55 -12.50
CA ALA A 174 -9.60 -5.25 -13.63
C ALA A 174 -10.39 -3.95 -13.40
N HIS A 175 -11.02 -3.80 -12.23
CA HIS A 175 -11.78 -2.62 -11.85
C HIS A 175 -10.88 -1.38 -11.71
N ALA A 176 -9.75 -1.50 -11.01
CA ALA A 176 -8.83 -0.37 -10.80
C ALA A 176 -8.26 0.18 -12.12
N ARG A 177 -7.83 -0.71 -13.03
CA ARG A 177 -7.31 -0.31 -14.35
C ARG A 177 -8.39 0.37 -15.20
N ARG A 178 -9.64 -0.12 -15.15
CA ARG A 178 -10.75 0.47 -15.89
C ARG A 178 -11.11 1.86 -15.35
N ALA A 179 -11.25 2.00 -14.04
CA ALA A 179 -11.55 3.28 -13.40
C ALA A 179 -10.47 4.33 -13.71
N SER A 180 -9.18 3.96 -13.58
CA SER A 180 -8.04 4.82 -13.94
C SER A 180 -8.10 5.31 -15.40
N ARG A 181 -8.28 4.40 -16.37
CA ARG A 181 -8.39 4.79 -17.78
C ARG A 181 -9.58 5.71 -18.05
N MET A 182 -10.73 5.41 -17.45
CA MET A 182 -11.94 6.23 -17.61
C MET A 182 -11.75 7.63 -17.04
N ALA A 183 -11.19 7.76 -15.83
CA ALA A 183 -10.93 9.05 -15.20
C ALA A 183 -10.05 9.95 -16.05
N ARG A 184 -9.01 9.37 -16.66
CA ARG A 184 -8.12 10.06 -17.60
C ARG A 184 -8.83 10.46 -18.89
N THR A 185 -9.59 9.55 -19.50
CA THR A 185 -10.35 9.85 -20.74
C THR A 185 -11.36 10.98 -20.53
N GLU A 186 -11.99 11.02 -19.36
CA GLU A 186 -12.98 12.05 -19.01
C GLU A 186 -12.34 13.37 -18.56
N ALA A 187 -11.02 13.40 -18.34
CA ALA A 187 -10.27 14.54 -17.83
C ALA A 187 -10.86 15.09 -16.52
N LEU A 188 -11.03 14.22 -15.53
CA LEU A 188 -11.59 14.55 -14.21
C LEU A 188 -10.53 14.45 -13.10
N PRO A 189 -9.72 15.49 -12.86
CA PRO A 189 -8.62 15.54 -11.90
C PRO A 189 -8.81 14.82 -10.56
N ALA A 190 -9.86 15.18 -9.80
CA ALA A 190 -10.10 14.61 -8.47
C ALA A 190 -10.40 13.10 -8.53
N HIS A 191 -11.06 12.64 -9.59
CA HIS A 191 -11.40 11.24 -9.81
C HIS A 191 -10.19 10.47 -10.33
N GLU A 192 -9.37 11.10 -11.17
CA GLU A 192 -8.10 10.55 -11.65
C GLU A 192 -7.12 10.30 -10.50
N HIS A 193 -6.98 11.26 -9.57
CA HIS A 193 -6.16 11.09 -8.37
C HIS A 193 -6.58 9.89 -7.53
N LEU A 194 -7.87 9.79 -7.23
CA LEU A 194 -8.41 8.69 -6.43
C LEU A 194 -8.27 7.34 -7.18
N ALA A 195 -8.60 7.29 -8.47
CA ALA A 195 -8.49 6.07 -9.26
C ALA A 195 -7.04 5.60 -9.42
N HIS A 196 -6.08 6.51 -9.58
CA HIS A 196 -4.65 6.18 -9.59
C HIS A 196 -4.16 5.70 -8.22
N LEU A 197 -4.60 6.33 -7.13
CA LEU A 197 -4.26 5.89 -5.77
C LEU A 197 -4.76 4.47 -5.51
N VAL A 198 -6.00 4.16 -5.91
CA VAL A 198 -6.56 2.81 -5.78
C VAL A 198 -5.89 1.82 -6.73
N LEU A 199 -5.48 2.23 -7.93
CA LEU A 199 -4.65 1.40 -8.80
C LEU A 199 -3.30 1.08 -8.16
N ALA A 200 -2.63 2.05 -7.54
CA ALA A 200 -1.38 1.82 -6.82
C ALA A 200 -1.59 0.83 -5.66
N ARG A 201 -2.65 0.99 -4.88
CA ARG A 201 -3.04 0.04 -3.82
C ARG A 201 -3.29 -1.35 -4.38
N ALA A 202 -4.05 -1.47 -5.46
CA ALA A 202 -4.30 -2.75 -6.13
C ALA A 202 -3.00 -3.42 -6.63
N ARG A 203 -2.05 -2.64 -7.16
CA ARG A 203 -0.72 -3.15 -7.55
C ARG A 203 0.06 -3.66 -6.34
N ARG A 204 0.06 -2.92 -5.22
CA ARG A 204 0.69 -3.35 -3.98
C ARG A 204 0.05 -4.63 -3.44
N SER A 205 -1.27 -4.69 -3.40
CA SER A 205 -2.03 -5.86 -2.92
C SER A 205 -1.87 -7.07 -3.86
N ALA A 206 -1.55 -6.85 -5.14
CA ALA A 206 -1.12 -7.88 -6.09
C ALA A 206 0.39 -8.23 -6.00
N ARG A 207 1.10 -7.76 -4.97
CA ARG A 207 2.55 -7.96 -4.76
C ARG A 207 3.43 -7.39 -5.89
N HIS A 208 3.02 -6.26 -6.48
CA HIS A 208 3.80 -5.48 -7.43
C HIS A 208 4.15 -4.09 -6.85
N PRO A 209 4.95 -4.01 -5.78
CA PRO A 209 5.23 -2.75 -5.10
C PRO A 209 5.99 -1.76 -5.98
N HIS A 210 6.79 -2.21 -6.95
CA HIS A 210 7.47 -1.32 -7.90
C HIS A 210 6.47 -0.56 -8.79
N LEU A 211 5.39 -1.20 -9.27
CA LEU A 211 4.34 -0.49 -10.04
C LEU A 211 3.57 0.47 -9.14
N ALA A 212 3.30 0.08 -7.89
CA ALA A 212 2.67 0.97 -6.92
C ALA A 212 3.54 2.22 -6.68
N LEU A 213 4.84 2.05 -6.42
CA LEU A 213 5.79 3.15 -6.21
C LEU A 213 5.91 4.05 -7.44
N ARG A 214 5.90 3.50 -8.66
CA ARG A 214 5.92 4.30 -9.89
C ARG A 214 4.73 5.24 -9.98
N ILE A 215 3.53 4.76 -9.62
CA ILE A 215 2.30 5.55 -9.60
C ILE A 215 2.36 6.57 -8.46
N LEU A 216 2.69 6.12 -7.24
CA LEU A 216 2.68 6.97 -6.03
C LEU A 216 3.74 8.08 -6.09
N GLY A 217 4.93 7.80 -6.63
CA GLY A 217 5.97 8.80 -6.84
C GLY A 217 5.58 9.85 -7.87
N ALA A 218 4.79 9.48 -8.89
CA ALA A 218 4.18 10.46 -9.78
C ALA A 218 3.08 11.25 -9.06
N LEU A 219 2.16 10.57 -8.36
CA LEU A 219 1.08 11.23 -7.62
C LEU A 219 1.62 12.24 -6.61
N ASP A 220 2.67 11.93 -5.85
CA ASP A 220 3.23 12.85 -4.85
C ASP A 220 3.67 14.21 -5.43
N ARG A 221 4.00 14.26 -6.73
CA ARG A 221 4.35 15.52 -7.41
C ARG A 221 3.13 16.35 -7.83
N PHE A 222 1.96 15.73 -7.98
CA PHE A 222 0.82 16.29 -8.70
C PHE A 222 -0.49 16.32 -7.89
N VAL A 223 -0.65 15.46 -6.90
CA VAL A 223 -1.91 15.40 -6.14
C VAL A 223 -2.06 16.61 -5.22
N ALA A 224 -3.31 17.02 -5.06
CA ALA A 224 -3.70 18.00 -4.07
C ALA A 224 -3.50 17.45 -2.64
N GLU A 225 -3.40 18.37 -1.67
CA GLU A 225 -3.14 18.04 -0.26
C GLU A 225 -4.07 16.96 0.32
N PRO A 226 -5.40 16.94 0.05
CA PRO A 226 -6.27 15.91 0.61
C PRO A 226 -5.88 14.47 0.28
N CYS A 227 -5.21 14.24 -0.85
CA CYS A 227 -4.75 12.91 -1.26
C CYS A 227 -3.41 12.50 -0.64
N ARG A 228 -2.57 13.47 -0.25
CA ARG A 228 -1.18 13.20 0.18
C ARG A 228 -1.09 12.25 1.38
N PRO A 229 -1.93 12.36 2.42
CA PRO A 229 -1.86 11.44 3.55
C PRO A 229 -1.99 9.97 3.16
N TRP A 230 -2.96 9.64 2.29
CA TRP A 230 -3.14 8.26 1.83
C TRP A 230 -2.05 7.85 0.83
N VAL A 231 -1.57 8.75 -0.04
CA VAL A 231 -0.36 8.46 -0.86
C VAL A 231 0.83 8.08 0.01
N ARG A 232 1.09 8.83 1.10
CA ARG A 232 2.18 8.53 2.05
C ARG A 232 1.99 7.18 2.73
N TRP A 233 0.78 6.86 3.19
CA TRP A 233 0.44 5.54 3.74
C TRP A 233 0.80 4.41 2.76
N GLU A 234 0.38 4.52 1.50
CA GLU A 234 0.66 3.50 0.48
C GLU A 234 2.15 3.42 0.13
N ARG A 235 2.88 4.54 0.09
CA ARG A 235 4.34 4.56 -0.14
C ARG A 235 5.09 3.82 0.96
N LEU A 236 4.73 4.07 2.22
CA LEU A 236 5.32 3.37 3.38
C LEU A 236 5.10 1.85 3.26
N LEU A 237 3.88 1.40 2.99
CA LEU A 237 3.58 -0.04 2.83
C LEU A 237 4.21 -0.67 1.58
N ALA A 238 4.46 0.12 0.53
CA ALA A 238 5.22 -0.30 -0.64
C ALA A 238 6.75 -0.33 -0.37
N GLY A 239 7.19 0.03 0.83
CA GLY A 239 8.56 -0.04 1.31
C GLY A 239 9.43 1.14 0.90
N ASP A 240 8.84 2.29 0.60
CA ASP A 240 9.59 3.52 0.33
C ASP A 240 10.29 4.01 1.61
N THR A 241 11.61 4.09 1.55
CA THR A 241 12.45 4.52 2.67
C THR A 241 12.51 6.03 2.80
N GLU A 242 12.39 6.79 1.71
CA GLU A 242 12.37 8.27 1.77
C GLU A 242 11.08 8.78 2.42
N ALA A 243 9.97 8.05 2.21
CA ALA A 243 8.71 8.32 2.90
C ALA A 243 8.82 8.20 4.44
N LEU A 244 9.92 7.66 4.98
CA LEU A 244 10.19 7.61 6.42
C LEU A 244 10.74 8.92 6.97
N GLU A 245 11.10 9.92 6.17
CA GLU A 245 11.75 11.13 6.67
C GLU A 245 10.74 12.21 7.09
N GLY A 246 10.99 12.84 8.24
CA GLY A 246 10.38 14.13 8.61
C GLY A 246 8.88 14.19 8.87
N LEU A 247 8.12 13.10 8.67
CA LEU A 247 6.66 13.11 8.83
C LEU A 247 6.25 13.41 10.28
N ARG A 248 5.63 14.57 10.47
CA ARG A 248 4.97 14.99 11.71
C ARG A 248 3.55 15.44 11.36
N PRO A 249 2.52 14.91 12.03
CA PRO A 249 1.15 15.35 11.77
C PRO A 249 0.93 16.77 12.31
N ALA A 250 0.15 17.57 11.59
CA ALA A 250 -0.40 18.82 12.13
C ALA A 250 -1.37 18.55 13.32
N PRO A 251 -1.65 19.54 14.19
CA PRO A 251 -2.60 19.39 15.29
C PRO A 251 -4.02 19.00 14.83
N ASP A 252 -4.43 19.50 13.67
CA ASP A 252 -5.72 19.26 12.99
C ASP A 252 -5.61 18.19 11.88
N ALA A 253 -4.52 17.43 11.87
CA ALA A 253 -4.25 16.37 10.89
C ALA A 253 -5.42 15.39 10.77
N THR A 254 -5.65 14.89 9.57
CA THR A 254 -6.64 13.83 9.31
C THR A 254 -6.23 12.50 9.93
N CYS A 255 -7.15 11.53 10.02
CA CYS A 255 -6.82 10.16 10.47
C CYS A 255 -5.76 9.51 9.56
N ALA A 256 -5.84 9.71 8.24
CA ALA A 256 -4.85 9.23 7.28
C ALA A 256 -3.46 9.81 7.54
N GLU A 257 -3.37 11.11 7.86
CA GLU A 257 -2.09 11.79 8.09
C GLU A 257 -1.44 11.34 9.40
N ARG A 258 -2.23 11.31 10.50
CA ARG A 258 -1.78 10.75 11.77
C ARG A 258 -1.36 9.29 11.62
N GLY A 259 -2.14 8.50 10.88
CA GLY A 259 -1.86 7.10 10.59
C GLY A 259 -0.54 6.91 9.85
N ALA A 260 -0.30 7.66 8.76
CA ALA A 260 0.94 7.60 8.00
C ALA A 260 2.15 8.01 8.85
N ALA A 261 2.05 9.09 9.64
CA ALA A 261 3.13 9.54 10.51
C ALA A 261 3.42 8.54 11.66
N ALA A 262 2.38 7.93 12.22
CA ALA A 262 2.52 6.89 13.24
C ALA A 262 3.15 5.61 12.66
N LEU A 263 2.73 5.17 11.47
CA LEU A 263 3.34 4.04 10.77
C LEU A 263 4.82 4.27 10.46
N ALA A 264 5.18 5.46 9.97
CA ALA A 264 6.59 5.84 9.78
C ALA A 264 7.36 5.78 11.11
N SER A 265 6.76 6.22 12.22
CA SER A 265 7.36 6.16 13.54
C SER A 265 7.56 4.73 14.04
N VAL A 266 6.59 3.83 13.80
CA VAL A 266 6.70 2.39 14.08
C VAL A 266 7.90 1.80 13.34
N LEU A 267 8.00 2.05 12.03
CA LEU A 267 9.08 1.52 11.20
C LEU A 267 10.46 2.06 11.60
N ARG A 268 10.55 3.36 11.94
CA ARG A 268 11.78 3.97 12.46
C ARG A 268 12.19 3.38 13.81
N ALA A 269 11.25 3.28 14.76
CA ALA A 269 11.53 2.73 16.08
C ALA A 269 11.98 1.27 15.99
N ALA A 270 11.36 0.46 15.12
CA ALA A 270 11.78 -0.90 14.89
C ALA A 270 13.19 -1.00 14.28
N THR A 271 13.47 -0.16 13.27
CA THR A 271 14.79 -0.11 12.62
C THR A 271 15.89 0.35 13.60
N ALA A 272 15.55 1.24 14.53
CA ALA A 272 16.45 1.73 15.58
C ALA A 272 16.55 0.78 16.79
N GLY A 273 15.69 -0.23 16.90
CA GLY A 273 15.61 -1.10 18.08
C GLY A 273 15.10 -0.39 19.34
N ASP A 274 14.32 0.68 19.22
CA ASP A 274 13.76 1.43 20.35
C ASP A 274 12.39 0.86 20.73
N GLU A 275 12.37 -0.11 21.65
CA GLU A 275 11.14 -0.77 22.11
C GLU A 275 10.13 0.22 22.74
N PRO A 276 10.51 1.13 23.67
CA PRO A 276 9.57 2.11 24.19
C PRO A 276 8.98 3.04 23.11
N ALA A 277 9.79 3.47 22.13
CA ALA A 277 9.27 4.28 21.03
C ALA A 277 8.35 3.48 20.10
N LEU A 278 8.66 2.20 19.85
CA LEU A 278 7.82 1.30 19.08
C LEU A 278 6.46 1.13 19.72
N GLU A 279 6.42 0.88 21.04
CA GLU A 279 5.18 0.73 21.79
C GLU A 279 4.32 2.00 21.73
N ARG A 280 4.91 3.18 21.99
CA ARG A 280 4.19 4.46 21.87
C ARG A 280 3.67 4.71 20.46
N ALA A 281 4.48 4.41 19.44
CA ALA A 281 4.09 4.59 18.05
C ALA A 281 3.00 3.60 17.61
N ALA A 282 3.01 2.37 18.12
CA ALA A 282 1.99 1.37 17.89
C ALA A 282 0.62 1.79 18.46
N HIS A 283 0.60 2.32 19.69
CA HIS A 283 -0.61 2.89 20.29
C HIS A 283 -1.15 4.06 19.45
N ALA A 284 -0.29 5.03 19.11
CA ALA A 284 -0.67 6.17 18.27
C ALA A 284 -1.19 5.74 16.88
N LEU A 285 -0.63 4.67 16.31
CA LEU A 285 -1.08 4.11 15.04
C LEU A 285 -2.51 3.56 15.17
N PHE A 286 -2.77 2.70 16.15
CA PHE A 286 -4.12 2.15 16.35
C PHE A 286 -5.15 3.19 16.77
N ASP A 287 -4.77 4.21 17.55
CA ASP A 287 -5.65 5.34 17.87
C ASP A 287 -6.05 6.12 16.60
N ALA A 288 -5.11 6.28 15.66
CA ALA A 288 -5.33 7.01 14.42
C ALA A 288 -6.18 6.24 13.40
N VAL A 289 -5.89 4.95 13.19
CA VAL A 289 -6.50 4.15 12.10
C VAL A 289 -7.49 3.09 12.56
N GLY A 290 -7.64 2.86 13.87
CA GLY A 290 -8.54 1.85 14.44
C GLY A 290 -9.98 1.90 13.92
N PRO A 291 -10.59 3.08 13.70
CA PRO A 291 -11.94 3.18 13.13
C PRO A 291 -12.07 2.75 11.65
N ILE A 292 -10.95 2.43 10.98
CA ILE A 292 -10.84 2.25 9.53
C ILE A 292 -10.35 0.83 9.25
N ALA A 293 -11.26 -0.05 8.85
CA ALA A 293 -11.03 -1.50 8.88
C ALA A 293 -9.79 -1.95 8.10
N PHE A 294 -9.62 -1.50 6.86
CA PHE A 294 -8.48 -1.92 6.03
C PHE A 294 -7.14 -1.41 6.60
N ALA A 295 -7.10 -0.17 7.10
CA ALA A 295 -5.88 0.44 7.63
C ALA A 295 -5.51 -0.15 8.98
N ALA A 296 -6.49 -0.43 9.84
CA ALA A 296 -6.31 -1.14 11.10
C ALA A 296 -5.77 -2.57 10.87
N ARG A 297 -6.29 -3.29 9.86
CA ARG A 297 -5.77 -4.60 9.46
C ARG A 297 -4.31 -4.51 9.02
N GLU A 298 -3.98 -3.58 8.12
CA GLU A 298 -2.60 -3.40 7.65
C GLU A 298 -1.64 -3.00 8.78
N ALA A 299 -2.05 -2.09 9.67
CA ALA A 299 -1.28 -1.72 10.86
C ALA A 299 -1.00 -2.93 11.76
N ARG A 300 -2.01 -3.77 12.01
CA ARG A 300 -1.88 -5.00 12.80
C ARG A 300 -0.89 -5.96 12.15
N HIS A 301 -0.98 -6.17 10.84
CA HIS A 301 -0.05 -7.04 10.11
C HIS A 301 1.39 -6.55 10.20
N VAL A 302 1.63 -5.25 10.06
CA VAL A 302 2.96 -4.65 10.22
C VAL A 302 3.50 -4.90 11.62
N LEU A 303 2.70 -4.65 12.67
CA LEU A 303 3.14 -4.80 14.05
C LEU A 303 3.42 -6.26 14.42
N VAL A 304 2.56 -7.20 14.02
CA VAL A 304 2.80 -8.64 14.18
C VAL A 304 4.08 -9.07 13.45
N ALA A 305 4.34 -8.50 12.27
CA ALA A 305 5.53 -8.84 11.50
C ALA A 305 6.82 -8.20 12.07
N LEU A 306 6.73 -7.15 12.90
CA LEU A 306 7.88 -6.51 13.54
C LEU A 306 8.15 -7.02 14.97
N ASP A 307 7.10 -7.25 15.76
CA ASP A 307 7.22 -7.59 17.17
C ASP A 307 6.93 -9.08 17.42
N ALA A 308 8.00 -9.81 17.76
CA ALA A 308 7.94 -11.24 18.04
C ALA A 308 7.09 -11.60 19.28
N ARG A 309 6.76 -10.63 20.14
CA ARG A 309 5.95 -10.81 21.37
C ARG A 309 4.45 -10.92 21.07
N VAL A 310 4.00 -10.38 19.93
CA VAL A 310 2.57 -10.36 19.56
C VAL A 310 2.19 -11.67 18.91
N ASP A 311 1.27 -12.47 19.46
CA ASP A 311 0.95 -13.80 18.92
C ASP A 311 0.42 -13.75 17.47
N ALA A 312 1.19 -14.32 16.52
CA ALA A 312 0.81 -14.40 15.11
C ALA A 312 -0.23 -15.48 14.81
N ARG A 313 -0.49 -16.42 15.73
CA ARG A 313 -1.44 -17.53 15.50
C ARG A 313 -2.90 -17.08 15.55
N ALA A 314 -3.16 -15.96 16.20
CA ALA A 314 -4.48 -15.33 16.28
C ALA A 314 -4.78 -14.41 15.08
N GLU A 315 -3.91 -14.39 14.07
CA GLU A 315 -4.01 -13.53 12.89
C GLU A 315 -4.57 -14.27 11.67
N GLU A 316 -4.77 -13.52 10.58
CA GLU A 316 -5.18 -14.09 9.29
C GLU A 316 -4.24 -15.23 8.83
N PRO A 317 -4.77 -16.30 8.20
CA PRO A 317 -4.00 -17.50 7.88
C PRO A 317 -2.73 -17.23 7.05
N GLU A 318 -2.77 -16.26 6.14
CA GLU A 318 -1.62 -15.92 5.29
C GLU A 318 -0.45 -15.36 6.12
N LEU A 319 -0.73 -14.47 7.08
CA LEU A 319 0.27 -13.89 7.96
C LEU A 319 0.81 -14.91 8.94
N ALA A 320 -0.07 -15.73 9.54
CA ALA A 320 0.34 -16.82 10.42
C ALA A 320 1.24 -17.84 9.70
N ALA A 321 0.91 -18.20 8.46
CA ALA A 321 1.70 -19.10 7.63
C ALA A 321 3.08 -18.51 7.27
N TRP A 322 3.16 -17.21 7.00
CA TRP A 322 4.43 -16.54 6.75
C TRP A 322 5.28 -16.42 8.02
N CYS A 323 4.69 -16.03 9.16
CA CYS A 323 5.37 -15.93 10.45
C CYS A 323 5.86 -17.29 10.97
N SER A 324 5.16 -18.40 10.68
CA SER A 324 5.64 -19.75 11.02
C SER A 324 6.69 -20.29 10.05
N GLY A 325 6.90 -19.63 8.91
CA GLY A 325 7.81 -20.08 7.86
C GLY A 325 7.24 -21.19 6.95
N ALA A 326 5.93 -21.45 7.03
CA ALA A 326 5.23 -22.40 6.16
C ALA A 326 5.16 -21.91 4.71
N THR A 327 5.04 -20.60 4.50
CA THR A 327 5.11 -19.96 3.18
C THR A 327 6.36 -19.09 3.07
N ILE A 328 6.87 -18.88 1.85
CA ILE A 328 7.98 -17.94 1.60
C ILE A 328 7.43 -16.56 1.25
N ALA A 329 6.36 -16.54 0.45
CA ALA A 329 5.74 -15.30 -0.01
C ALA A 329 5.11 -14.55 1.17
N ALA A 330 5.54 -13.31 1.35
CA ALA A 330 4.96 -12.42 2.34
C ALA A 330 3.51 -12.06 1.99
N PRO A 331 2.63 -11.89 3.00
CA PRO A 331 1.29 -11.34 2.80
C PRO A 331 1.34 -10.01 2.07
N ALA A 332 0.35 -9.76 1.22
CA ALA A 332 0.36 -8.58 0.36
C ALA A 332 0.47 -7.25 1.14
N SER A 333 -0.14 -7.20 2.33
CA SER A 333 -0.09 -6.06 3.28
C SER A 333 1.33 -5.67 3.73
N ILE A 334 2.27 -6.62 3.83
CA ILE A 334 3.65 -6.39 4.29
C ILE A 334 4.69 -6.68 3.21
N HIS A 335 4.29 -7.17 2.04
CA HIS A 335 5.21 -7.59 0.98
C HIS A 335 6.15 -6.46 0.55
N GLY A 336 5.66 -5.22 0.39
CA GLY A 336 6.52 -4.08 0.06
C GLY A 336 7.61 -3.80 1.11
N LEU A 337 7.33 -4.05 2.39
CA LEU A 337 8.28 -3.90 3.50
C LEU A 337 9.37 -4.98 3.49
N CYS A 338 9.06 -6.19 3.01
CA CYS A 338 10.05 -7.25 2.78
C CYS A 338 10.99 -6.95 1.61
N MET A 339 10.69 -5.94 0.79
CA MET A 339 11.43 -5.66 -0.45
C MET A 339 12.27 -4.38 -0.34
N ARG A 340 12.42 -3.82 0.87
CA ARG A 340 13.13 -2.56 1.13
C ARG A 340 14.57 -2.63 0.59
N ILE A 341 15.01 -1.55 -0.03
CA ILE A 341 16.39 -1.40 -0.49
C ILE A 341 17.05 -0.44 0.48
N ASP A 342 17.84 -0.98 1.39
CA ASP A 342 18.71 -0.19 2.25
C ASP A 342 20.14 -0.42 1.79
N ALA A 343 20.75 0.63 1.22
CA ALA A 343 22.10 0.54 0.71
C ALA A 343 23.15 0.41 1.82
N GLU A 344 22.81 0.80 3.06
CA GLU A 344 23.69 0.69 4.23
C GLU A 344 23.53 -0.66 4.93
N SER A 345 22.33 -1.26 4.86
CA SER A 345 22.04 -2.56 5.47
C SER A 345 21.65 -3.62 4.43
N ARG A 346 22.66 -4.37 3.95
CA ARG A 346 22.45 -5.57 3.09
C ARG A 346 21.55 -6.64 3.72
N ASP A 347 21.29 -6.54 5.03
CA ASP A 347 20.50 -7.49 5.81
C ASP A 347 19.06 -6.99 6.07
N ALA A 348 18.75 -5.70 5.90
CA ALA A 348 17.44 -5.13 6.26
C ALA A 348 16.28 -5.60 5.37
N ALA A 349 16.57 -6.08 4.16
CA ALA A 349 15.58 -6.58 3.22
C ALA A 349 15.12 -8.01 3.51
N GLU A 350 15.87 -8.78 4.31
CA GLU A 350 15.58 -10.19 4.52
C GLU A 350 14.78 -10.39 5.80
N ALA A 351 13.80 -11.29 5.76
CA ALA A 351 13.13 -11.70 6.99
C ALA A 351 14.12 -12.41 7.93
N ILE A 352 13.87 -12.33 9.24
CA ILE A 352 14.70 -12.94 10.28
C ILE A 352 13.88 -14.02 10.97
N VAL A 353 14.43 -15.23 11.08
CA VAL A 353 13.86 -16.31 11.88
C VAL A 353 14.47 -16.27 13.28
N LEU A 354 13.58 -16.24 14.26
CA LEU A 354 13.83 -16.26 15.68
C LEU A 354 13.48 -17.66 16.19
N ALA A 355 14.40 -18.30 16.90
CA ALA A 355 14.15 -19.59 17.53
C ALA A 355 14.87 -19.68 18.87
N ALA A 356 14.29 -20.38 19.83
CA ALA A 356 14.88 -20.63 21.14
C ALA A 356 14.48 -22.02 21.64
N PRO A 357 15.20 -22.61 22.61
CA PRO A 357 14.87 -23.93 23.15
C PRO A 357 13.42 -24.06 23.67
N ASP A 358 12.91 -23.02 24.33
CA ASP A 358 11.61 -23.04 25.03
C ASP A 358 10.55 -22.13 24.38
N ALA A 359 10.76 -21.73 23.12
CA ALA A 359 9.83 -20.85 22.42
C ALA A 359 9.56 -21.34 20.99
N ALA A 360 8.32 -21.16 20.54
CA ALA A 360 7.96 -21.46 19.17
C ALA A 360 8.78 -20.60 18.19
N PRO A 361 9.34 -21.19 17.12
CA PRO A 361 10.09 -20.44 16.14
C PRO A 361 9.17 -19.49 15.37
N ARG A 362 9.73 -18.36 14.93
CA ARG A 362 8.97 -17.32 14.25
C ARG A 362 9.84 -16.49 13.32
N ARG A 363 9.28 -16.18 12.15
CA ARG A 363 9.79 -15.19 11.21
C ARG A 363 9.23 -13.80 11.51
N VAL A 364 10.09 -12.79 11.49
CA VAL A 364 9.80 -11.35 11.56
C VAL A 364 10.44 -10.61 10.39
N LEU A 365 10.04 -9.37 10.13
CA LEU A 365 10.62 -8.49 9.12
C LEU A 365 12.08 -8.16 9.44
N GLY A 366 12.91 -7.99 8.41
CA GLY A 366 14.30 -7.55 8.56
C GLY A 366 14.46 -6.20 9.27
N ALA A 367 13.46 -5.32 9.12
CA ALA A 367 13.38 -4.05 9.84
C ALA A 367 13.34 -4.20 11.37
N ALA A 368 12.99 -5.39 11.89
CA ALA A 368 13.05 -5.68 13.33
C ALA A 368 14.44 -6.12 13.81
N GLY A 369 15.45 -6.19 12.94
CA GLY A 369 16.78 -6.72 13.27
C GLY A 369 17.44 -6.05 14.49
N ALA A 370 17.29 -4.73 14.63
CA ALA A 370 17.81 -3.99 15.77
C ALA A 370 17.05 -4.28 17.08
N LEU A 371 15.73 -4.51 17.03
CA LEU A 371 14.96 -4.96 18.19
C LEU A 371 15.45 -6.35 18.65
N VAL A 372 15.62 -7.25 17.68
CA VAL A 372 16.10 -8.61 17.95
C VAL A 372 17.51 -8.59 18.56
N ALA A 373 18.38 -7.67 18.11
CA ALA A 373 19.76 -7.52 18.59
C ALA A 373 19.91 -7.15 20.07
N ARG A 374 18.86 -6.64 20.71
CA ARG A 374 18.88 -6.25 22.13
C ARG A 374 18.61 -7.41 23.07
N HIS A 375 18.06 -8.51 22.57
CA HIS A 375 17.80 -9.70 23.37
C HIS A 375 19.03 -10.63 23.36
N PRO A 376 19.29 -11.37 24.45
CA PRO A 376 20.42 -12.30 24.53
C PRO A 376 20.21 -13.47 23.55
N ARG A 377 20.68 -13.30 22.32
CA ARG A 377 20.57 -14.25 21.21
C ARG A 377 21.89 -14.34 20.48
N VAL A 378 22.18 -15.52 19.92
CA VAL A 378 23.28 -15.67 18.97
C VAL A 378 22.81 -15.20 17.60
N HIS A 379 23.41 -14.11 17.12
CA HIS A 379 23.14 -13.57 15.79
C HIS A 379 23.99 -14.27 14.75
N LEU A 380 23.34 -15.12 13.96
CA LEU A 380 23.99 -15.83 12.88
C LEU A 380 24.07 -14.92 11.67
N ARG A 381 25.28 -14.49 11.32
CA ARG A 381 25.52 -13.52 10.24
C ARG A 381 25.51 -14.18 8.87
N LYS A 382 24.88 -13.53 7.91
CA LYS A 382 24.88 -13.98 6.51
C LYS A 382 26.31 -14.13 5.98
N THR A 383 26.62 -15.32 5.46
CA THR A 383 27.84 -15.57 4.71
C THR A 383 27.74 -14.91 3.33
N LEU A 384 28.81 -14.26 2.88
CA LEU A 384 28.88 -13.55 1.59
C LEU A 384 28.82 -14.49 0.35
N ARG A 385 28.42 -15.76 0.52
CA ARG A 385 28.38 -16.75 -0.55
C ARG A 385 27.10 -16.63 -1.37
N ARG A 386 27.21 -16.92 -2.67
CA ARG A 386 26.30 -16.54 -3.76
C ARG A 386 24.79 -16.87 -3.62
N ARG A 387 24.31 -17.57 -2.57
CA ARG A 387 22.87 -17.88 -2.37
C ARG A 387 22.43 -18.04 -0.92
N GLY A 388 23.29 -17.82 0.09
CA GLY A 388 22.88 -17.97 1.49
C GLY A 388 22.29 -19.35 1.86
N ARG A 389 22.68 -20.44 1.17
CA ARG A 389 22.04 -21.76 1.33
C ARG A 389 22.23 -22.36 2.73
N VAL A 390 23.33 -22.00 3.41
CA VAL A 390 23.59 -22.47 4.77
C VAL A 390 22.58 -21.85 5.73
N GLU A 391 22.38 -20.54 5.60
CA GLU A 391 21.41 -19.73 6.33
C GLU A 391 19.99 -20.21 6.03
N THR A 392 19.67 -20.47 4.76
CA THR A 392 18.39 -21.06 4.36
C THR A 392 18.12 -22.39 5.07
N LEU A 393 19.08 -23.32 5.07
CA LEU A 393 18.91 -24.60 5.75
C LEU A 393 18.65 -24.41 7.25
N VAL A 394 19.41 -23.53 7.89
CA VAL A 394 19.25 -23.26 9.32
C VAL A 394 17.91 -22.58 9.61
N ALA A 395 17.47 -21.62 8.79
CA ALA A 395 16.16 -20.98 8.90
C ALA A 395 15.00 -21.97 8.69
N VAL A 396 15.12 -22.88 7.71
CA VAL A 396 14.15 -23.96 7.46
C VAL A 396 14.01 -24.86 8.67
N LEU A 397 15.13 -25.35 9.22
CA LEU A 397 15.11 -26.24 10.39
C LEU A 397 14.67 -25.49 11.65
N ALA A 398 15.03 -24.22 11.80
CA ALA A 398 14.56 -23.38 12.89
C ALA A 398 13.03 -23.24 12.86
N CYS A 399 12.43 -22.93 11.71
CA CYS A 399 10.98 -22.86 11.54
C CYS A 399 10.27 -24.20 11.78
N ALA A 400 10.90 -25.33 11.43
CA ALA A 400 10.35 -26.66 11.70
C ALA A 400 10.33 -27.02 13.19
N GLY A 401 11.16 -26.36 14.01
CA GLY A 401 11.23 -26.61 15.44
C GLY A 401 11.79 -28.01 15.78
N PRO A 402 11.50 -28.52 16.99
CA PRO A 402 12.11 -29.76 17.49
C PRO A 402 11.64 -31.02 16.76
N GLU A 403 10.48 -30.98 16.10
CA GLU A 403 9.95 -32.11 15.31
C GLU A 403 10.81 -32.40 14.08
N GLY A 404 11.51 -31.38 13.57
CA GLY A 404 12.38 -31.50 12.39
C GLY A 404 11.61 -31.70 11.09
N LEU A 405 12.32 -32.19 10.08
CA LEU A 405 11.80 -32.48 8.74
C LEU A 405 12.42 -33.78 8.23
N THR A 406 11.79 -34.44 7.28
CA THR A 406 12.47 -35.48 6.50
C THR A 406 13.53 -34.86 5.59
N ASP A 407 14.56 -35.64 5.21
CA ASP A 407 15.58 -35.16 4.25
C ASP A 407 14.97 -34.63 2.93
N PRO A 408 13.98 -35.31 2.30
CA PRO A 408 13.30 -34.79 1.11
C PRO A 408 12.61 -33.44 1.33
N GLU A 409 11.87 -33.26 2.43
CA GLU A 409 11.18 -32.00 2.74
C GLU A 409 12.17 -30.89 3.04
N CYS A 410 13.19 -31.18 3.85
CA CYS A 410 14.22 -30.22 4.21
C CYS A 410 14.98 -29.74 2.97
N PHE A 411 15.35 -30.67 2.08
CA PHE A 411 15.99 -30.35 0.81
C PHE A 411 15.06 -29.51 -0.08
N ALA A 412 13.80 -29.92 -0.25
CA ALA A 412 12.86 -29.22 -1.10
C ALA A 412 12.61 -27.77 -0.63
N ARG A 413 12.48 -27.55 0.69
CA ARG A 413 12.33 -26.21 1.25
C ARG A 413 13.60 -25.36 1.17
N THR A 414 14.79 -25.99 1.11
CA THR A 414 16.08 -25.30 1.06
C THR A 414 16.52 -24.96 -0.36
N TYR A 415 16.25 -25.84 -1.32
CA TYR A 415 16.66 -25.72 -2.72
C TYR A 415 15.54 -25.27 -3.66
N GLU A 416 14.28 -25.29 -3.20
CA GLU A 416 13.08 -24.97 -3.98
C GLU A 416 12.88 -25.92 -5.18
N MET A 417 13.24 -27.20 -5.00
CA MET A 417 13.09 -28.24 -6.00
C MET A 417 12.93 -29.63 -5.34
N PRO A 418 12.30 -30.60 -6.02
CA PRO A 418 12.17 -31.96 -5.49
C PRO A 418 13.53 -32.62 -5.16
N TYR A 419 13.55 -33.45 -4.13
CA TYR A 419 14.73 -34.20 -3.75
C TYR A 419 14.82 -35.53 -4.51
N ASP A 420 15.94 -35.75 -5.20
CA ASP A 420 16.34 -37.03 -5.77
C ASP A 420 17.52 -37.56 -4.95
N ALA A 421 17.35 -38.71 -4.29
CA ALA A 421 18.36 -39.24 -3.39
C ALA A 421 19.67 -39.65 -4.09
N ILE A 422 19.62 -40.03 -5.37
CA ILE A 422 20.80 -40.44 -6.13
C ILE A 422 21.62 -39.21 -6.52
N ALA A 423 20.95 -38.17 -7.04
CA ALA A 423 21.59 -36.97 -7.52
C ALA A 423 21.98 -35.99 -6.41
N HIS A 424 21.17 -35.89 -5.34
CA HIS A 424 21.24 -34.76 -4.42
C HIS A 424 21.82 -35.09 -3.04
N ARG A 425 21.94 -36.37 -2.65
CA ARG A 425 22.43 -36.75 -1.31
C ARG A 425 23.79 -36.13 -1.00
N GLY A 426 24.77 -36.27 -1.90
CA GLY A 426 26.13 -35.77 -1.66
C GLY A 426 26.20 -34.25 -1.44
N VAL A 427 25.49 -33.47 -2.27
CA VAL A 427 25.45 -32.01 -2.11
C VAL A 427 24.70 -31.59 -0.84
N PHE A 428 23.67 -32.35 -0.44
CA PHE A 428 22.93 -32.08 0.78
C PHE A 428 23.77 -32.37 2.04
N GLU A 429 24.53 -33.48 2.08
CA GLU A 429 25.46 -33.77 3.18
C GLU A 429 26.52 -32.66 3.37
N VAL A 430 27.06 -32.14 2.26
CA VAL A 430 28.02 -31.04 2.31
C VAL A 430 27.37 -29.77 2.87
N LEU A 431 26.11 -29.50 2.50
CA LEU A 431 25.38 -28.36 3.04
C LEU A 431 25.12 -28.50 4.55
N VAL A 432 24.65 -29.67 5.00
CA VAL A 432 24.42 -29.98 6.42
C VAL A 432 25.71 -29.83 7.23
N THR A 433 26.83 -30.32 6.70
CA THR A 433 28.15 -30.18 7.35
C THR A 433 28.53 -28.71 7.52
N ARG A 434 28.30 -27.87 6.51
CA ARG A 434 28.55 -26.42 6.60
C ARG A 434 27.60 -25.73 7.57
N ALA A 435 26.33 -26.14 7.62
CA ALA A 435 25.35 -25.59 8.55
C ALA A 435 25.66 -25.95 10.01
N ARG A 436 26.23 -27.13 10.27
CA ARG A 436 26.75 -27.48 11.61
C ARG A 436 27.87 -26.53 12.06
N LEU A 437 28.83 -26.23 11.18
CA LEU A 437 29.90 -25.26 11.47
C LEU A 437 29.33 -23.84 11.69
N TYR A 438 28.34 -23.46 10.89
CA TYR A 438 27.69 -22.16 11.02
C TYR A 438 26.93 -21.99 12.34
N LEU A 439 26.42 -23.08 12.92
CA LEU A 439 25.68 -23.11 14.19
C LEU A 439 26.56 -23.30 15.43
N GLU A 440 27.88 -23.41 15.26
CA GLU A 440 28.81 -23.70 16.35
C GLU A 440 28.60 -22.75 17.55
N GLY A 441 28.45 -23.33 18.74
CA GLY A 441 28.16 -22.60 19.98
C GLY A 441 26.67 -22.26 20.21
N ALA A 442 25.85 -22.16 19.16
CA ALA A 442 24.43 -21.82 19.27
C ALA A 442 23.51 -23.05 19.36
N GLY A 443 23.89 -24.14 18.70
CA GLY A 443 23.10 -25.36 18.62
C GLY A 443 23.78 -26.45 17.80
N GLU A 444 23.02 -27.46 17.42
CA GLU A 444 23.49 -28.56 16.57
C GLU A 444 22.37 -29.10 15.67
N ILE A 445 22.76 -29.65 14.52
CA ILE A 445 21.85 -30.33 13.60
C ILE A 445 21.93 -31.83 13.86
N VAL A 446 20.84 -32.38 14.39
CA VAL A 446 20.70 -33.81 14.71
C VAL A 446 19.97 -34.53 13.59
N ARG A 447 20.34 -35.78 13.36
CA ARG A 447 19.65 -36.70 12.45
C ARG A 447 19.38 -38.01 13.15
N GLY A 448 18.15 -38.49 13.08
CA GLY A 448 17.72 -39.76 13.67
C GLY A 448 16.31 -40.10 13.24
N GLN A 449 15.96 -41.40 13.19
CA GLN A 449 14.61 -41.86 12.85
C GLN A 449 14.06 -41.28 11.52
N GLY A 450 14.93 -41.02 10.54
CA GLY A 450 14.55 -40.45 9.24
C GLY A 450 14.29 -38.94 9.22
N VAL A 451 14.48 -38.23 10.34
CA VAL A 451 14.32 -36.78 10.44
C VAL A 451 15.64 -36.06 10.70
N ILE A 452 15.74 -34.84 10.17
CA ILE A 452 16.77 -33.85 10.45
C ILE A 452 16.12 -32.70 11.23
N ALA A 453 16.69 -32.34 12.39
CA ALA A 453 16.16 -31.31 13.27
C ALA A 453 17.26 -30.39 13.79
N LEU A 454 16.86 -29.19 14.22
CA LEU A 454 17.74 -28.24 14.89
C LEU A 454 17.53 -28.32 16.40
N ARG A 455 18.58 -28.69 17.14
CA ARG A 455 18.59 -28.64 18.61
C ARG A 455 19.36 -27.42 19.06
N LEU A 456 18.66 -26.45 19.64
CA LEU A 456 19.26 -25.20 20.10
C LEU A 456 19.79 -25.33 21.52
N ARG A 457 20.94 -24.69 21.77
CA ARG A 457 21.52 -24.50 23.11
C ARG A 457 21.27 -23.08 23.64
N ALA A 458 21.09 -22.13 22.72
CA ALA A 458 20.76 -20.75 23.01
C ALA A 458 19.70 -20.24 22.02
N ALA A 459 19.04 -19.13 22.36
CA ALA A 459 18.20 -18.42 21.41
C ALA A 459 19.03 -17.90 20.24
N ILE A 460 18.51 -17.99 19.03
CA ILE A 460 19.16 -17.55 17.80
C ILE A 460 18.30 -16.55 17.03
N ALA A 461 18.98 -15.77 16.19
CA ALA A 461 18.40 -14.99 15.11
C ALA A 461 19.17 -15.31 13.82
N VAL A 462 18.46 -15.80 12.80
CA VAL A 462 19.05 -16.20 11.52
C VAL A 462 18.31 -15.52 10.36
N PRO A 463 19.01 -14.89 9.41
CA PRO A 463 18.40 -14.41 8.18
C PRO A 463 17.72 -15.56 7.43
N ASP A 464 16.61 -15.29 6.75
CA ASP A 464 15.95 -16.22 5.84
C ASP A 464 16.06 -15.71 4.38
N PRO A 465 17.13 -16.09 3.66
CA PRO A 465 17.37 -15.63 2.29
C PRO A 465 16.26 -15.99 1.30
N ARG A 466 15.36 -16.92 1.64
CA ARG A 466 14.20 -17.24 0.79
C ARG A 466 13.24 -16.05 0.68
N CYS A 467 13.21 -15.20 1.70
CA CYS A 467 12.37 -14.00 1.73
C CYS A 467 13.04 -12.79 1.07
N ALA A 468 14.27 -12.92 0.58
CA ALA A 468 14.99 -11.84 -0.06
C ALA A 468 14.36 -11.49 -1.41
N ALA A 469 14.37 -10.20 -1.75
CA ALA A 469 13.94 -9.72 -3.05
C ALA A 469 14.74 -10.40 -4.20
N PRO A 470 14.07 -11.01 -5.20
CA PRO A 470 14.72 -11.37 -6.45
C PRO A 470 15.42 -10.16 -7.07
N ILE A 471 16.53 -10.39 -7.77
CA ILE A 471 17.35 -9.33 -8.38
C ILE A 471 16.48 -8.44 -9.30
N HIS A 472 15.57 -9.05 -10.07
CA HIS A 472 14.65 -8.33 -10.96
C HIS A 472 13.79 -7.33 -10.19
N ASP A 473 13.17 -7.75 -9.09
CA ASP A 473 12.32 -6.89 -8.28
C ASP A 473 13.12 -5.78 -7.60
N ALA A 474 14.32 -6.09 -7.11
CA ALA A 474 15.20 -5.10 -6.52
C ALA A 474 15.61 -4.02 -7.55
N VAL A 475 15.92 -4.41 -8.79
CA VAL A 475 16.19 -3.47 -9.88
C VAL A 475 14.95 -2.65 -10.22
N LEU A 476 13.78 -3.28 -10.38
CA LEU A 476 12.52 -2.60 -10.69
C LEU A 476 12.13 -1.57 -9.62
N ARG A 477 12.40 -1.84 -8.34
CA ARG A 477 12.15 -0.86 -7.27
C ARG A 477 13.04 0.37 -7.39
N VAL A 478 14.33 0.21 -7.73
CA VAL A 478 15.20 1.36 -7.98
C VAL A 478 14.69 2.17 -9.17
N LEU A 479 14.32 1.50 -10.27
CA LEU A 479 13.74 2.18 -11.43
C LEU A 479 12.43 2.90 -11.11
N ALA A 480 11.57 2.30 -10.28
CA ALA A 480 10.29 2.89 -9.88
C ALA A 480 10.47 4.12 -9.00
N HIS A 481 11.48 4.10 -8.14
CA HIS A 481 11.80 5.17 -7.19
C HIS A 481 12.47 6.36 -7.86
N ASP A 482 13.59 6.10 -8.55
CA ASP A 482 14.42 7.14 -9.19
C ASP A 482 13.86 7.56 -10.56
N GLY A 483 12.88 6.82 -11.10
CA GLY A 483 12.21 7.07 -12.38
C GLY A 483 13.03 6.69 -13.61
N ARG A 484 14.22 7.26 -13.77
CA ARG A 484 15.13 7.08 -14.91
C ARG A 484 16.54 6.82 -14.41
N VAL A 485 17.07 5.60 -14.60
CA VAL A 485 18.33 5.17 -13.98
C VAL A 485 19.25 4.46 -14.96
N THR A 486 20.56 4.70 -14.84
CA THR A 486 21.56 3.91 -15.58
C THR A 486 21.80 2.56 -14.90
N ALA A 487 22.29 1.57 -15.65
CA ALA A 487 22.67 0.28 -15.06
C ALA A 487 23.75 0.41 -13.96
N SER A 488 24.62 1.43 -14.06
CA SER A 488 25.65 1.69 -13.06
C SER A 488 25.07 2.19 -11.74
N ASP A 489 24.09 3.09 -11.79
CA ASP A 489 23.51 3.67 -10.58
C ASP A 489 22.57 2.67 -9.90
N ALA A 490 21.81 1.90 -10.69
CA ALA A 490 21.04 0.78 -10.18
C ALA A 490 21.92 -0.26 -9.48
N ALA A 491 23.09 -0.60 -10.04
CA ALA A 491 24.04 -1.52 -9.41
C ALA A 491 24.56 -1.01 -8.06
N LYS A 492 24.88 0.28 -7.96
CA LYS A 492 25.30 0.91 -6.69
C LYS A 492 24.17 0.90 -5.66
N ARG A 493 22.93 1.21 -6.07
CA ARG A 493 21.77 1.26 -5.17
C ARG A 493 21.36 -0.10 -4.64
N VAL A 494 21.30 -1.12 -5.50
CA VAL A 494 20.96 -2.49 -5.06
C VAL A 494 22.14 -3.17 -4.36
N GLY A 495 23.37 -2.66 -4.51
CA GLY A 495 24.56 -3.27 -3.92
C GLY A 495 25.00 -4.56 -4.64
N LEU A 496 24.70 -4.68 -5.93
CA LEU A 496 25.00 -5.85 -6.77
C LEU A 496 26.06 -5.51 -7.83
N SER A 497 26.68 -6.55 -8.42
CA SER A 497 27.62 -6.34 -9.52
C SER A 497 26.91 -5.75 -10.75
N LEU A 498 27.58 -4.82 -11.45
CA LEU A 498 27.07 -4.22 -12.68
C LEU A 498 26.60 -5.26 -13.71
N ARG A 499 27.36 -6.35 -13.88
CA ARG A 499 27.00 -7.43 -14.82
C ARG A 499 25.67 -8.09 -14.49
N ALA A 500 25.40 -8.34 -13.21
CA ALA A 500 24.14 -8.96 -12.77
C ALA A 500 22.96 -8.01 -13.03
N VAL A 501 23.11 -6.72 -12.74
CA VAL A 501 22.08 -5.71 -12.99
C VAL A 501 21.85 -5.51 -14.49
N GLN A 502 22.91 -5.46 -15.31
CA GLN A 502 22.78 -5.39 -16.77
C GLN A 502 22.04 -6.61 -17.35
N GLN A 503 22.29 -7.81 -16.82
CA GLN A 503 21.56 -9.00 -17.24
C GLN A 503 20.09 -8.93 -16.84
N ALA A 504 19.79 -8.50 -15.61
CA ALA A 504 18.42 -8.30 -15.14
C ALA A 504 17.67 -7.26 -15.98
N LEU A 505 18.28 -6.10 -16.24
CA LEU A 505 17.69 -5.03 -17.06
C LEU A 505 17.39 -5.48 -18.50
N ARG A 506 18.27 -6.29 -19.10
CA ARG A 506 18.00 -6.86 -20.43
C ARG A 506 16.81 -7.81 -20.42
N SER A 507 16.76 -8.74 -19.47
CA SER A 507 15.60 -9.64 -19.32
C SER A 507 14.32 -8.84 -19.10
N LEU A 508 14.33 -7.87 -18.18
CA LEU A 508 13.17 -7.02 -17.89
C LEU A 508 12.71 -6.19 -19.10
N ALA A 509 13.63 -5.75 -19.95
CA ALA A 509 13.30 -5.04 -21.18
C ALA A 509 12.77 -5.97 -22.27
N GLU A 510 13.32 -7.17 -22.40
CA GLU A 510 12.80 -8.22 -23.29
C GLU A 510 11.38 -8.64 -22.89
N ASP A 511 11.09 -8.67 -21.58
CA ASP A 511 9.79 -8.99 -21.01
C ASP A 511 8.79 -7.80 -21.06
N GLY A 512 9.22 -6.61 -21.51
CA GLY A 512 8.37 -5.40 -21.60
C GLY A 512 7.97 -4.81 -20.24
N VAL A 513 8.74 -5.09 -19.18
CA VAL A 513 8.50 -4.57 -17.82
C VAL A 513 9.23 -3.24 -17.60
N CYS A 514 10.30 -2.99 -18.36
CA CYS A 514 11.01 -1.72 -18.37
C CYS A 514 11.43 -1.34 -19.79
N VAL A 515 11.59 -0.04 -20.05
CA VAL A 515 12.12 0.47 -21.32
C VAL A 515 13.53 1.00 -21.13
N GLY A 516 14.40 0.76 -22.11
CA GLY A 516 15.74 1.33 -22.18
C GLY A 516 15.83 2.35 -23.29
N GLU A 517 16.08 3.61 -22.94
CA GLU A 517 16.24 4.71 -23.89
C GLU A 517 17.69 5.18 -23.93
N LYS A 518 18.18 5.53 -25.13
CA LYS A 518 19.52 6.08 -25.30
C LYS A 518 19.50 7.57 -24.98
N GLU A 519 20.21 7.97 -23.94
CA GLU A 519 20.38 9.36 -23.52
C GLU A 519 21.86 9.74 -23.68
N GLY A 520 22.17 10.36 -24.83
CA GLY A 520 23.55 10.64 -25.24
C GLY A 520 24.38 9.36 -25.42
N ARG A 521 25.36 9.13 -24.52
CA ARG A 521 26.25 7.96 -24.53
C ARG A 521 25.81 6.85 -23.58
N GLN A 522 24.80 7.08 -22.76
CA GLN A 522 24.33 6.12 -21.76
C GLN A 522 22.95 5.58 -22.14
N ILE A 523 22.61 4.40 -21.63
CA ILE A 523 21.25 3.84 -21.70
C ILE A 523 20.64 4.05 -20.33
N VAL A 524 19.48 4.67 -20.32
CA VAL A 524 18.69 4.97 -19.13
C VAL A 524 17.44 4.11 -19.17
N TYR A 525 17.14 3.46 -18.04
CA TYR A 525 16.02 2.54 -17.91
C TYR A 525 14.92 3.15 -17.05
N ALA A 526 13.67 2.84 -17.36
CA ALA A 526 12.49 3.24 -16.58
C ALA A 526 11.45 2.11 -16.56
N VAL A 527 10.66 2.04 -15.48
CA VAL A 527 9.55 1.07 -15.39
C VAL A 527 8.47 1.41 -16.42
N GLU A 528 8.02 0.41 -17.16
CA GLU A 528 6.91 0.53 -18.09
C GLU A 528 5.59 0.13 -17.41
N ASP A 529 4.61 1.05 -17.38
CA ASP A 529 3.24 0.72 -16.97
C ASP A 529 2.27 1.19 -18.05
N THR A 530 1.84 0.27 -18.91
CA THR A 530 0.89 0.54 -20.00
C THR A 530 -0.50 0.95 -19.53
N THR A 531 -0.80 0.79 -18.24
CA THR A 531 -2.09 1.13 -17.65
C THR A 531 -2.10 2.46 -16.90
N PHE A 532 -0.92 3.03 -16.62
CA PHE A 532 -0.76 4.29 -15.93
C PHE A 532 -0.13 5.34 -16.86
N SER A 533 -0.54 6.60 -16.70
CA SER A 533 0.15 7.74 -17.30
C SER A 533 0.12 8.87 -16.29
N GLU A 534 1.16 9.70 -16.27
CA GLU A 534 1.20 10.84 -15.36
C GLU A 534 0.05 11.82 -15.67
N PRO A 535 -0.62 12.38 -14.65
CA PRO A 535 -1.74 13.29 -14.87
C PRO A 535 -1.32 14.49 -15.75
N THR A 536 -1.97 14.64 -16.90
CA THR A 536 -1.53 15.57 -17.96
C THR A 536 -1.96 17.02 -17.70
N TYR A 537 -3.03 17.25 -16.94
CA TYR A 537 -3.65 18.57 -16.77
C TYR A 537 -2.81 19.56 -15.92
N LEU A 538 -1.84 19.08 -15.13
CA LEU A 538 -0.94 19.92 -14.33
C LEU A 538 0.40 20.23 -14.99
N LEU A 539 0.79 19.49 -16.04
CA LEU A 539 1.95 19.85 -16.85
C LEU A 539 1.75 21.21 -17.53
N ALA A 540 0.50 21.57 -17.84
CA ALA A 540 0.12 22.87 -18.38
C ALA A 540 0.15 24.05 -17.37
N ARG A 541 0.13 23.79 -16.04
CA ARG A 541 0.27 24.87 -15.01
C ARG A 541 1.74 25.22 -14.73
N ARG A 542 2.71 24.41 -15.20
CA ARG A 542 4.16 24.65 -15.01
C ARG A 542 4.88 25.17 -16.26
N SER A 543 4.23 25.12 -17.42
CA SER A 543 4.60 25.83 -18.65
C SER A 543 3.95 27.19 -18.70
#